data_AF-A0AB39QA45-F1
#
_entry.id   AF-A0AB39QA45-F1
#
_cell.length_a   1.000
_cell.length_b   1.000
_cell.length_c   1.000
_cell.angle_alpha   90.00
_cell.angle_beta   90.00
_cell.angle_gamma   90.00
#
_symmetry.space_group_name_H-M   'P 1'
#
loop_
_entity.id
_entity.type
_entity.pdbx_description
1 polymer ?
#
loop_
_entity_poly.entity_id
_entity_poly.type
_entity_poly.pdbx_seq_one_letter_code
_entity_poly.pdbx_strand_id
1 'polypeptide(L)'
;MADGQPIIQGSGAWKNNAEDSATSLVNDAKGRADGTGLYLFGAQSGTQSPGGDGLYSVSFKGSAVRGYSYEGDGVYGASRRSGSGVHGVSSSGTAVYGEDTGAGTGVHGQAPGGLGVRGTGSGTGVVGEAIDQRGFGVQGYNRHGLEGGYGVFGFAGVGVWGDGRIGVTGRGVSDYGIGVEGDGLGQGAIGVFGATSATSGGVGVYATAANSGSTALQVQGTAVFSSSGRAVVPAGRDRFTVTGPTIGPASMVLATVQEDKRGVAVRAAVPDPAAGSFTVVLTQASPTETAVAWFVIN
;
A
#
# COMPACT_ATOMS: atom_id res chain seq x y z
N MET A 1 59.51 -31.08 -21.82
CA MET A 1 58.09 -31.42 -22.02
C MET A 1 57.43 -31.30 -20.67
N ALA A 2 56.66 -30.24 -20.44
CA ALA A 2 55.86 -30.09 -19.23
C ALA A 2 54.59 -30.93 -19.43
N ASP A 3 54.53 -32.08 -18.78
CA ASP A 3 53.33 -32.88 -18.66
C ASP A 3 52.36 -32.14 -17.74
N GLY A 4 51.52 -31.30 -18.34
CA GLY A 4 50.42 -30.58 -17.70
C GLY A 4 49.32 -31.50 -17.17
N GLN A 5 49.68 -32.47 -16.33
CA GLN A 5 48.76 -33.25 -15.53
C GLN A 5 48.17 -32.32 -14.45
N PRO A 6 46.83 -32.26 -14.29
CA PRO A 6 46.24 -31.56 -13.16
C PRO A 6 46.77 -32.16 -11.85
N ILE A 7 47.37 -31.34 -10.98
CA ILE A 7 47.87 -31.74 -9.65
C ILE A 7 46.74 -32.19 -8.71
N ILE A 8 45.48 -32.00 -9.09
CA ILE A 8 44.31 -32.49 -8.35
C ILE A 8 43.39 -33.24 -9.31
N GLN A 9 43.63 -34.53 -9.50
CA GLN A 9 42.69 -35.45 -10.15
C GLN A 9 41.95 -36.24 -9.07
N GLY A 10 40.66 -35.95 -8.87
CA GLY A 10 39.74 -36.98 -8.40
C GLY A 10 39.62 -38.00 -9.54
N SER A 11 40.17 -39.19 -9.33
CA SER A 11 40.37 -40.16 -10.41
C SER A 11 39.04 -40.61 -11.03
N GLY A 12 38.98 -40.55 -12.35
CA GLY A 12 37.83 -40.98 -13.14
C GLY A 12 37.71 -42.50 -13.17
N ALA A 13 36.96 -43.07 -12.22
CA ALA A 13 36.14 -44.27 -12.37
C ALA A 13 35.57 -44.68 -11.00
N TRP A 14 34.43 -44.09 -10.65
CA TRP A 14 33.39 -44.58 -9.74
C TRP A 14 33.68 -45.83 -8.88
N LYS A 15 33.84 -45.59 -7.58
CA LYS A 15 33.10 -46.16 -6.42
C LYS A 15 34.08 -46.20 -5.24
N ASN A 16 33.79 -45.38 -4.23
CA ASN A 16 34.57 -45.19 -2.98
C ASN A 16 35.57 -44.03 -3.03
N ASN A 17 35.07 -42.80 -3.17
CA ASN A 17 35.67 -41.65 -2.49
C ASN A 17 34.98 -41.48 -1.13
N ALA A 18 34.89 -42.59 -0.37
CA ALA A 18 34.11 -42.69 0.87
C ALA A 18 34.89 -42.23 2.11
N GLU A 19 36.11 -41.73 1.92
CA GLU A 19 36.87 -41.06 2.95
C GLU A 19 37.30 -39.73 2.35
N ASP A 20 36.72 -38.62 2.85
CA ASP A 20 37.16 -37.26 2.55
C ASP A 20 38.66 -37.16 2.81
N SER A 21 39.49 -37.38 1.79
CA SER A 21 40.89 -36.97 1.86
C SER A 21 40.88 -35.44 1.79
N ALA A 22 40.78 -34.80 2.95
CA ALA A 22 40.83 -33.36 3.08
C ALA A 22 42.12 -32.86 2.42
N THR A 23 42.01 -32.43 1.16
CA THR A 23 43.11 -31.83 0.43
C THR A 23 43.10 -30.36 0.83
N SER A 24 43.89 -30.04 1.86
CA SER A 24 44.03 -28.68 2.34
C SER A 24 45.19 -28.00 1.63
N LEU A 25 44.91 -26.94 0.89
CA LEU A 25 45.94 -26.00 0.45
C LEU A 25 46.15 -25.00 1.59
N VAL A 26 47.11 -25.29 2.47
CA VAL A 26 47.51 -24.39 3.57
C VAL A 26 48.60 -23.45 3.05
N ASN A 27 48.36 -22.15 3.14
CA ASN A 27 49.39 -21.15 2.93
C ASN A 27 50.04 -20.80 4.28
N ASP A 28 51.27 -21.26 4.53
CA ASP A 28 52.04 -20.97 5.76
C ASP A 28 52.90 -19.69 5.62
N ALA A 29 52.45 -18.71 4.82
CA ALA A 29 53.14 -17.44 4.68
C ALA A 29 52.89 -16.54 5.90
N LYS A 30 53.72 -16.71 6.94
CA LYS A 30 53.85 -15.70 7.99
C LYS A 30 54.39 -14.39 7.40
N GLY A 31 53.50 -13.44 7.12
CA GLY A 31 53.85 -12.01 7.10
C GLY A 31 53.85 -11.27 5.76
N ARG A 32 52.99 -11.58 4.78
CA ARG A 32 52.75 -10.68 3.62
C ARG A 32 51.27 -10.43 3.36
N ALA A 33 50.90 -9.15 3.27
CA ALA A 33 49.55 -8.61 3.25
C ALA A 33 49.07 -8.29 1.81
N ASP A 34 49.35 -9.19 0.88
CA ASP A 34 49.16 -8.96 -0.55
C ASP A 34 48.67 -10.26 -1.22
N GLY A 35 47.36 -10.51 -1.07
CA GLY A 35 46.54 -11.31 -1.98
C GLY A 35 47.05 -12.71 -2.33
N THR A 36 47.03 -13.65 -1.38
CA THR A 36 47.31 -15.05 -1.68
C THR A 36 46.04 -15.85 -1.95
N GLY A 37 45.99 -16.59 -3.08
CA GLY A 37 44.84 -17.40 -3.47
C GLY A 37 45.11 -18.31 -4.68
N LEU A 38 44.16 -19.19 -4.97
CA LEU A 38 44.09 -19.99 -6.20
C LEU A 38 43.49 -19.12 -7.33
N TYR A 39 44.25 -18.87 -8.39
CA TYR A 39 43.77 -18.15 -9.56
C TYR A 39 43.44 -19.14 -10.68
N LEU A 40 42.15 -19.36 -10.92
CA LEU A 40 41.67 -20.14 -12.06
C LEU A 40 41.24 -19.18 -13.17
N PHE A 41 41.88 -19.27 -14.32
CA PHE A 41 41.55 -18.45 -15.48
C PHE A 41 40.74 -19.27 -16.50
N GLY A 42 39.59 -18.74 -16.91
CA GLY A 42 38.91 -19.18 -18.13
C GLY A 42 39.64 -18.65 -19.37
N ALA A 43 39.48 -19.33 -20.51
CA ALA A 43 40.30 -19.12 -21.71
C ALA A 43 40.41 -17.66 -22.20
N GLN A 44 41.59 -17.28 -22.72
CA GLN A 44 41.72 -16.17 -23.68
C GLN A 44 42.56 -16.52 -24.92
N SER A 45 41.88 -16.31 -26.06
CA SER A 45 42.35 -15.91 -27.41
C SER A 45 42.85 -16.96 -28.41
N GLY A 46 41.95 -17.27 -29.35
CA GLY A 46 42.22 -17.58 -30.76
C GLY A 46 40.99 -17.25 -31.63
N THR A 47 40.84 -15.97 -32.01
CA THR A 47 39.90 -15.35 -32.99
C THR A 47 38.37 -15.47 -32.88
N GLN A 48 37.79 -16.31 -32.03
CA GLN A 48 36.41 -16.14 -31.56
C GLN A 48 36.35 -16.77 -30.17
N SER A 49 36.40 -15.96 -29.10
CA SER A 49 36.33 -16.46 -27.72
C SER A 49 35.04 -17.24 -27.51
N PRO A 50 35.05 -18.59 -27.45
CA PRO A 50 33.89 -19.31 -27.01
C PRO A 50 33.81 -19.08 -25.50
N GLY A 51 32.68 -18.64 -24.97
CA GLY A 51 32.51 -18.50 -23.52
C GLY A 51 32.90 -19.79 -22.78
N GLY A 52 33.35 -19.67 -21.54
CA GLY A 52 33.70 -20.82 -20.71
C GLY A 52 33.81 -20.45 -19.23
N ASP A 53 33.61 -21.44 -18.37
CA ASP A 53 33.65 -21.26 -16.92
C ASP A 53 35.10 -21.29 -16.40
N GLY A 54 35.46 -20.34 -15.53
CA GLY A 54 36.74 -20.39 -14.82
C GLY A 54 36.78 -21.43 -13.69
N LEU A 55 35.63 -21.71 -13.07
CA LEU A 55 35.43 -22.73 -12.05
C LEU A 55 34.02 -23.31 -12.18
N TYR A 56 33.93 -24.63 -12.31
CA TYR A 56 32.65 -25.37 -12.32
C TYR A 56 32.64 -26.38 -11.17
N SER A 57 31.79 -26.12 -10.17
CA SER A 57 31.65 -26.96 -8.97
C SER A 57 30.23 -27.49 -8.87
N VAL A 58 30.06 -28.80 -8.65
CA VAL A 58 28.76 -29.45 -8.54
C VAL A 58 28.67 -30.20 -7.22
N SER A 59 27.53 -30.08 -6.55
CA SER A 59 27.17 -30.94 -5.42
C SER A 59 25.77 -31.50 -5.63
N PHE A 60 25.60 -32.79 -5.41
CA PHE A 60 24.29 -33.45 -5.46
C PHE A 60 23.45 -33.20 -4.20
N LYS A 61 24.11 -32.94 -3.07
CA LYS A 61 23.47 -32.65 -1.78
C LYS A 61 24.38 -31.75 -0.95
N GLY A 62 23.84 -30.65 -0.42
CA GLY A 62 24.59 -29.70 0.39
C GLY A 62 25.23 -28.57 -0.44
N SER A 63 26.27 -27.94 0.09
CA SER A 63 26.92 -26.79 -0.53
C SER A 63 28.00 -27.22 -1.51
N ALA A 64 27.95 -26.74 -2.76
CA ALA A 64 29.06 -26.92 -3.72
C ALA A 64 30.23 -25.95 -3.45
N VAL A 65 29.92 -24.74 -3.00
CA VAL A 65 30.89 -23.70 -2.61
C VAL A 65 30.39 -23.03 -1.33
N ARG A 66 31.29 -22.76 -0.38
CA ARG A 66 31.01 -21.98 0.83
C ARG A 66 32.14 -20.98 1.06
N GLY A 67 31.82 -19.69 1.03
CA GLY A 67 32.73 -18.63 1.46
C GLY A 67 32.48 -18.28 2.93
N TYR A 68 33.55 -18.02 3.68
CA TYR A 68 33.47 -17.56 5.07
C TYR A 68 34.47 -16.44 5.26
N SER A 69 34.01 -15.31 5.81
CA SER A 69 34.87 -14.21 6.21
C SER A 69 34.45 -13.71 7.59
N TYR A 70 35.42 -13.35 8.42
CA TYR A 70 35.17 -12.67 9.70
C TYR A 70 34.91 -11.17 9.50
N GLU A 71 35.56 -10.57 8.49
CA GLU A 71 35.45 -9.16 8.14
C GLU A 71 35.39 -9.03 6.61
N GLY A 72 34.38 -8.33 6.08
CA GLY A 72 34.18 -8.15 4.63
C GLY A 72 33.42 -9.29 3.94
N ASP A 73 33.56 -9.37 2.62
CA ASP A 73 32.75 -10.27 1.78
C ASP A 73 33.27 -11.71 1.83
N GLY A 74 32.41 -12.66 2.22
CA GLY A 74 32.72 -14.09 2.08
C GLY A 74 32.76 -14.54 0.60
N VAL A 75 31.93 -13.94 -0.24
CA VAL A 75 31.89 -14.14 -1.71
C VAL A 75 31.55 -12.82 -2.38
N TYR A 76 32.39 -12.38 -3.32
CA TYR A 76 32.17 -11.18 -4.13
C TYR A 76 31.98 -11.54 -5.60
N GLY A 77 30.77 -11.34 -6.14
CA GLY A 77 30.44 -11.57 -7.55
C GLY A 77 30.23 -10.25 -8.30
N ALA A 78 31.02 -10.00 -9.35
CA ALA A 78 30.94 -8.75 -10.11
C ALA A 78 31.02 -8.98 -11.62
N SER A 79 30.20 -8.23 -12.36
CA SER A 79 30.30 -8.10 -13.81
C SER A 79 30.50 -6.62 -14.14
N ARG A 80 31.53 -6.30 -14.93
CA ARG A 80 31.92 -4.90 -15.24
C ARG A 80 31.17 -4.30 -16.44
N ARG A 81 30.30 -5.07 -17.07
CA ARG A 81 29.53 -4.64 -18.25
C ARG A 81 28.06 -4.96 -18.05
N SER A 82 27.45 -5.73 -18.94
CA SER A 82 26.02 -6.02 -18.98
C SER A 82 25.63 -7.37 -18.38
N GLY A 83 26.56 -8.10 -17.74
CA GLY A 83 26.29 -9.40 -17.15
C GLY A 83 25.82 -9.32 -15.70
N SER A 84 25.34 -10.43 -15.17
CA SER A 84 25.07 -10.58 -13.74
C SER A 84 26.36 -10.82 -12.97
N GLY A 85 26.56 -10.13 -11.85
CA GLY A 85 27.65 -10.47 -10.92
C GLY A 85 27.38 -11.80 -10.20
N VAL A 86 26.13 -12.04 -9.82
CA VAL A 86 25.62 -13.30 -9.24
C VAL A 86 24.27 -13.60 -9.90
N HIS A 87 24.07 -14.85 -10.30
CA HIS A 87 22.81 -15.33 -10.89
C HIS A 87 22.40 -16.65 -10.23
N GLY A 88 21.37 -16.61 -9.40
CA GLY A 88 20.78 -17.80 -8.78
C GLY A 88 19.57 -18.28 -9.58
N VAL A 89 19.45 -19.59 -9.76
CA VAL A 89 18.29 -20.23 -10.41
C VAL A 89 17.83 -21.40 -9.54
N SER A 90 16.53 -21.51 -9.31
CA SER A 90 15.90 -22.64 -8.64
C SER A 90 14.56 -22.95 -9.28
N SER A 91 14.22 -24.23 -9.43
CA SER A 91 12.96 -24.68 -10.05
C SER A 91 11.77 -24.63 -9.10
N SER A 92 12.01 -24.71 -7.79
CA SER A 92 10.95 -24.86 -6.79
C SER A 92 11.31 -24.32 -5.40
N GLY A 93 12.46 -23.66 -5.25
CA GLY A 93 12.94 -23.14 -3.97
C GLY A 93 13.52 -21.75 -4.10
N THR A 94 14.21 -21.31 -3.05
CA THR A 94 14.84 -20.00 -3.01
C THR A 94 16.12 -19.99 -3.83
N ALA A 95 16.13 -19.21 -4.91
CA ALA A 95 17.29 -19.07 -5.78
C ALA A 95 18.41 -18.22 -5.15
N VAL A 96 18.02 -17.16 -4.42
CA VAL A 96 18.92 -16.27 -3.66
C VAL A 96 18.26 -15.98 -2.33
N TYR A 97 18.96 -16.27 -1.23
CA TYR A 97 18.49 -16.05 0.13
C TYR A 97 19.50 -15.17 0.86
N GLY A 98 19.05 -14.01 1.34
CA GLY A 98 19.86 -13.10 2.15
C GLY A 98 19.25 -12.96 3.54
N GLU A 99 20.04 -13.22 4.56
CA GLU A 99 19.64 -13.18 5.96
C GLU A 99 20.67 -12.38 6.74
N ASP A 100 20.19 -11.47 7.58
CA ASP A 100 20.97 -10.83 8.63
C ASP A 100 20.36 -11.28 9.96
N THR A 101 21.19 -11.88 10.82
CA THR A 101 20.75 -12.39 12.14
C THR A 101 20.86 -11.35 13.25
N GLY A 102 21.26 -10.12 12.91
CA GLY A 102 21.43 -9.00 13.81
C GLY A 102 20.49 -7.84 13.46
N ALA A 103 21.07 -6.65 13.26
CA ALA A 103 20.35 -5.41 12.95
C ALA A 103 20.73 -4.82 11.59
N GLY A 104 21.34 -5.62 10.72
CA GLY A 104 21.83 -5.24 9.40
C GLY A 104 20.78 -5.41 8.30
N THR A 105 21.25 -5.63 7.08
CA THR A 105 20.40 -5.76 5.88
C THR A 105 20.65 -7.11 5.23
N GLY A 106 19.62 -7.97 5.15
CA GLY A 106 19.76 -9.27 4.49
C GLY A 106 19.95 -9.16 2.97
N VAL A 107 19.18 -8.29 2.30
CA VAL A 107 19.28 -8.02 0.86
C VAL A 107 19.21 -6.52 0.59
N HIS A 108 20.24 -5.98 -0.07
CA HIS A 108 20.31 -4.57 -0.45
C HIS A 108 20.44 -4.42 -1.97
N GLY A 109 19.49 -3.74 -2.60
CA GLY A 109 19.51 -3.45 -4.04
C GLY A 109 19.60 -1.95 -4.30
N GLN A 110 20.63 -1.53 -5.05
CA GLN A 110 20.86 -0.12 -5.41
C GLN A 110 21.11 -0.01 -6.92
N ALA A 111 20.38 0.88 -7.58
CA ALA A 111 20.54 1.16 -9.00
C ALA A 111 20.30 2.66 -9.29
N PRO A 112 21.35 3.49 -9.43
CA PRO A 112 21.21 4.95 -9.57
C PRO A 112 20.31 5.43 -10.71
N GLY A 113 20.18 4.64 -11.77
CA GLY A 113 19.32 4.95 -12.93
C GLY A 113 18.30 3.85 -13.24
N GLY A 114 18.03 2.94 -12.31
CA GLY A 114 17.20 1.77 -12.57
C GLY A 114 16.48 1.22 -11.34
N LEU A 115 15.95 0.01 -11.47
CA LEU A 115 15.28 -0.69 -10.38
C LEU A 115 16.32 -1.32 -9.46
N GLY A 116 16.38 -0.91 -8.20
CA GLY A 116 17.26 -1.54 -7.20
C GLY A 116 16.86 -3.00 -6.92
N VAL A 117 15.55 -3.25 -6.77
CA VAL A 117 14.96 -4.58 -6.57
C VAL A 117 13.67 -4.68 -7.39
N ARG A 118 13.45 -5.82 -8.06
CA ARG A 118 12.23 -6.12 -8.81
C ARG A 118 11.77 -7.55 -8.53
N GLY A 119 10.60 -7.69 -7.93
CA GLY A 119 9.91 -8.98 -7.78
C GLY A 119 8.84 -9.15 -8.85
N THR A 120 8.77 -10.32 -9.49
CA THR A 120 7.71 -10.68 -10.44
C THR A 120 7.30 -12.12 -10.22
N GLY A 121 6.01 -12.39 -10.18
CA GLY A 121 5.45 -13.74 -10.04
C GLY A 121 3.99 -13.78 -10.50
N SER A 122 3.45 -14.97 -10.71
CA SER A 122 2.03 -15.15 -11.05
C SER A 122 1.09 -14.95 -9.85
N GLY A 123 1.63 -14.99 -8.63
CA GLY A 123 0.93 -14.65 -7.39
C GLY A 123 1.47 -13.36 -6.81
N THR A 124 2.13 -13.44 -5.65
CA THR A 124 2.68 -12.26 -4.96
C THR A 124 4.08 -11.90 -5.49
N GLY A 125 4.28 -10.62 -5.83
CA GLY A 125 5.59 -10.12 -6.24
C GLY A 125 6.52 -9.76 -5.07
N VAL A 126 5.98 -9.06 -4.07
CA VAL A 126 6.71 -8.60 -2.88
C VAL A 126 5.81 -8.75 -1.64
N VAL A 127 6.36 -9.31 -0.57
CA VAL A 127 5.75 -9.36 0.77
C VAL A 127 6.70 -8.67 1.72
N GLY A 128 6.18 -7.76 2.55
CA GLY A 128 6.91 -7.19 3.67
C GLY A 128 6.14 -7.42 4.95
N GLU A 129 6.79 -8.04 5.93
CA GLU A 129 6.22 -8.37 7.23
C GLU A 129 7.09 -7.73 8.31
N ALA A 130 6.44 -7.12 9.30
CA ALA A 130 7.10 -6.60 10.48
C ALA A 130 6.38 -7.13 11.72
N ILE A 131 7.14 -7.71 12.65
CA ILE A 131 6.63 -8.33 13.88
C ILE A 131 6.66 -7.38 15.09
N ASP A 132 7.39 -6.26 14.98
CA ASP A 132 7.38 -5.20 15.98
C ASP A 132 6.12 -4.33 15.80
N GLN A 133 5.50 -3.93 16.92
CA GLN A 133 4.34 -3.02 16.96
C GLN A 133 4.56 -1.68 16.24
N ARG A 134 5.82 -1.26 16.06
CA ARG A 134 6.20 -0.03 15.35
C ARG A 134 6.88 -0.29 14.01
N GLY A 135 7.02 -1.55 13.62
CA GLY A 135 7.71 -1.91 12.39
C GLY A 135 6.85 -1.64 11.15
N PHE A 136 7.53 -1.39 10.02
CA PHE A 136 6.89 -1.27 8.71
C PHE A 136 7.26 -2.48 7.87
N GLY A 137 6.25 -3.21 7.38
CA GLY A 137 6.50 -4.33 6.47
C GLY A 137 7.06 -3.86 5.12
N VAL A 138 6.41 -2.86 4.51
CA VAL A 138 6.86 -2.21 3.27
C VAL A 138 6.78 -0.71 3.44
N GLN A 139 7.87 -0.01 3.10
CA GLN A 139 7.93 1.46 3.14
C GLN A 139 8.51 1.99 1.84
N GLY A 140 7.79 2.90 1.19
CA GLY A 140 8.26 3.65 0.03
C GLY A 140 8.44 5.13 0.39
N TYR A 141 9.58 5.70 0.05
CA TYR A 141 9.87 7.12 0.22
C TYR A 141 10.46 7.69 -1.07
N ASN A 142 10.07 8.91 -1.41
CA ASN A 142 10.73 9.68 -2.47
C ASN A 142 11.53 10.81 -1.82
N ARG A 143 12.85 10.83 -2.03
CA ARG A 143 13.77 11.83 -1.42
C ARG A 143 13.93 13.10 -2.25
N HIS A 144 13.34 13.17 -3.44
CA HIS A 144 13.57 14.26 -4.39
C HIS A 144 12.70 15.49 -4.15
N GLY A 145 12.12 15.64 -2.96
CA GLY A 145 11.25 16.76 -2.58
C GLY A 145 9.80 16.55 -3.00
N LEU A 146 8.95 17.54 -2.66
CA LEU A 146 7.49 17.50 -2.84
C LEU A 146 7.05 17.68 -4.31
N GLU A 147 8.00 17.78 -5.25
CA GLU A 147 7.75 18.03 -6.67
C GLU A 147 7.58 16.71 -7.44
N GLY A 148 6.40 16.08 -7.31
CA GLY A 148 5.90 15.12 -8.32
C GLY A 148 6.45 13.69 -8.27
N GLY A 149 6.76 13.17 -7.07
CA GLY A 149 7.21 11.79 -6.88
C GLY A 149 6.23 10.90 -6.10
N TYR A 150 6.10 9.63 -6.50
CA TYR A 150 5.35 8.63 -5.72
C TYR A 150 6.33 7.82 -4.85
N GLY A 151 5.99 7.62 -3.57
CA GLY A 151 6.68 6.64 -2.73
C GLY A 151 6.24 5.21 -3.04
N VAL A 152 4.93 5.01 -3.22
CA VAL A 152 4.28 3.76 -3.60
C VAL A 152 3.21 4.06 -4.64
N PHE A 153 3.19 3.30 -5.74
CA PHE A 153 2.20 3.41 -6.80
C PHE A 153 1.71 2.02 -7.19
N GLY A 154 0.40 1.86 -7.39
CA GLY A 154 -0.22 0.58 -7.74
C GLY A 154 -1.40 0.77 -8.70
N PHE A 155 -1.58 -0.19 -9.60
CA PHE A 155 -2.71 -0.29 -10.51
C PHE A 155 -3.35 -1.67 -10.36
N ALA A 156 -4.54 -1.73 -9.77
CA ALA A 156 -5.25 -2.97 -9.45
C ALA A 156 -6.75 -2.70 -9.25
N GLY A 157 -7.56 -3.76 -9.20
CA GLY A 157 -8.97 -3.66 -8.82
C GLY A 157 -9.16 -3.21 -7.35
N VAL A 158 -8.20 -3.55 -6.48
CA VAL A 158 -8.05 -2.99 -5.13
C VAL A 158 -6.60 -2.55 -4.99
N GLY A 159 -6.36 -1.25 -4.89
CA GLY A 159 -5.00 -0.71 -4.74
C GLY A 159 -4.44 -0.88 -3.33
N VAL A 160 -5.24 -0.56 -2.31
CA VAL A 160 -4.87 -0.64 -0.89
C VAL A 160 -6.03 -1.24 -0.09
N TRP A 161 -5.72 -2.24 0.73
CA TRP A 161 -6.63 -2.82 1.72
C TRP A 161 -5.95 -2.76 3.09
N GLY A 162 -6.63 -2.18 4.08
CA GLY A 162 -6.19 -2.22 5.47
C GLY A 162 -7.26 -2.81 6.37
N ASP A 163 -6.92 -3.87 7.10
CA ASP A 163 -7.77 -4.48 8.12
C ASP A 163 -7.08 -4.28 9.49
N GLY A 164 -7.72 -3.52 10.37
CA GLY A 164 -7.17 -3.12 11.66
C GLY A 164 -7.87 -1.89 12.23
N ARG A 165 -7.41 -1.45 13.41
CA ARG A 165 -7.98 -0.25 14.09
C ARG A 165 -7.92 0.99 13.20
N ILE A 166 -6.85 1.12 12.41
CA ILE A 166 -6.69 2.13 11.37
C ILE A 166 -6.20 1.38 10.14
N GLY A 167 -7.05 1.23 9.12
CA GLY A 167 -6.69 0.55 7.88
C GLY A 167 -5.78 1.39 6.98
N VAL A 168 -6.17 2.65 6.74
CA VAL A 168 -5.44 3.59 5.86
C VAL A 168 -5.38 4.96 6.53
N THR A 169 -4.21 5.59 6.49
CA THR A 169 -4.01 6.99 6.91
C THR A 169 -3.39 7.76 5.75
N GLY A 170 -3.96 8.91 5.42
CA GLY A 170 -3.35 9.88 4.51
C GLY A 170 -3.21 11.23 5.19
N ARG A 171 -2.08 11.91 4.96
CA ARG A 171 -1.77 13.21 5.56
C ARG A 171 -1.09 14.12 4.54
N GLY A 172 -1.74 15.24 4.21
CA GLY A 172 -1.11 16.38 3.57
C GLY A 172 -0.32 17.18 4.59
N VAL A 173 0.95 17.47 4.32
CA VAL A 173 1.84 18.24 5.23
C VAL A 173 2.18 19.63 4.73
N SER A 174 1.81 19.95 3.49
CA SER A 174 1.96 21.27 2.89
C SER A 174 0.63 22.02 2.88
N ASP A 175 0.70 23.33 2.61
CA ASP A 175 -0.51 24.11 2.30
C ASP A 175 -1.27 23.45 1.15
N TYR A 176 -2.60 23.39 1.28
CA TYR A 176 -3.49 22.69 0.35
C TYR A 176 -3.18 21.20 0.14
N GLY A 177 -2.36 20.58 1.01
CA GLY A 177 -2.00 19.18 0.90
C GLY A 177 -3.21 18.26 1.10
N ILE A 178 -3.43 17.36 0.15
CA ILE A 178 -4.48 16.34 0.22
C ILE A 178 -3.89 15.09 0.87
N GLY A 179 -4.52 14.60 1.95
CA GLY A 179 -4.11 13.36 2.60
C GLY A 179 -4.59 12.12 1.86
N VAL A 180 -5.87 12.07 1.55
CA VAL A 180 -6.53 11.01 0.77
C VAL A 180 -7.45 11.67 -0.23
N GLU A 181 -7.29 11.29 -1.50
CA GLU A 181 -8.17 11.70 -2.59
C GLU A 181 -8.92 10.47 -3.10
N GLY A 182 -10.22 10.60 -3.32
CA GLY A 182 -11.04 9.58 -3.97
C GLY A 182 -11.72 10.16 -5.19
N ASP A 183 -11.30 9.74 -6.37
CA ASP A 183 -11.83 10.19 -7.66
C ASP A 183 -12.50 9.03 -8.41
N GLY A 184 -13.70 9.29 -8.94
CA GLY A 184 -14.54 8.32 -9.63
C GLY A 184 -14.79 8.74 -11.07
N LEU A 185 -14.05 8.16 -12.02
CA LEU A 185 -14.02 8.60 -13.43
C LEU A 185 -15.17 8.08 -14.32
N GLY A 186 -16.07 7.24 -13.77
CA GLY A 186 -17.16 6.59 -14.53
C GLY A 186 -18.55 7.10 -14.16
N GLN A 187 -19.54 6.83 -15.03
CA GLN A 187 -20.94 7.08 -14.69
C GLN A 187 -21.35 6.24 -13.48
N GLY A 188 -21.83 6.90 -12.42
CA GLY A 188 -22.18 6.24 -11.16
C GLY A 188 -20.97 5.80 -10.33
N ALA A 189 -19.76 6.22 -10.68
CA ALA A 189 -18.59 5.95 -9.86
C ALA A 189 -18.69 6.66 -8.50
N ILE A 190 -18.16 6.00 -7.48
CA ILE A 190 -18.10 6.51 -6.11
C ILE A 190 -16.63 6.79 -5.81
N GLY A 191 -16.28 8.06 -5.60
CA GLY A 191 -14.92 8.43 -5.21
C GLY A 191 -14.59 7.97 -3.79
N VAL A 192 -15.49 8.23 -2.83
CA VAL A 192 -15.35 7.82 -1.42
C VAL A 192 -16.67 7.27 -0.90
N PHE A 193 -16.64 6.07 -0.32
CA PHE A 193 -17.77 5.45 0.36
C PHE A 193 -17.51 5.32 1.86
N GLY A 194 -18.17 6.13 2.67
CA GLY A 194 -18.12 6.06 4.13
C GLY A 194 -19.32 5.33 4.69
N ALA A 195 -19.11 4.17 5.32
CA ALA A 195 -20.17 3.39 5.94
C ALA A 195 -19.69 2.76 7.24
N THR A 196 -20.65 2.41 8.10
CA THR A 196 -20.41 1.73 9.36
C THR A 196 -21.43 0.63 9.53
N SER A 197 -20.98 -0.52 10.05
CA SER A 197 -21.84 -1.64 10.43
C SER A 197 -22.18 -1.63 11.93
N ALA A 198 -21.83 -0.57 12.64
CA ALA A 198 -22.14 -0.45 14.06
C ALA A 198 -23.66 -0.39 14.27
N THR A 199 -24.15 -1.14 15.26
CA THR A 199 -25.58 -1.23 15.58
C THR A 199 -26.13 0.01 16.29
N SER A 200 -25.26 0.88 16.82
CA SER A 200 -25.61 2.19 17.34
C SER A 200 -24.41 3.14 17.30
N GLY A 201 -24.68 4.43 17.07
CA GLY A 201 -23.67 5.50 17.16
C GLY A 201 -22.52 5.44 16.16
N GLY A 202 -22.60 4.57 15.15
CA GLY A 202 -21.58 4.50 14.09
C GLY A 202 -21.54 5.78 13.27
N VAL A 203 -20.34 6.22 12.91
CA VAL A 203 -20.12 7.37 12.03
C VAL A 203 -19.48 6.88 10.75
N GLY A 204 -20.18 7.03 9.62
CA GLY A 204 -19.64 6.67 8.30
C GLY A 204 -18.58 7.66 7.82
N VAL A 205 -18.79 8.96 8.07
CA VAL A 205 -17.83 10.04 7.75
C VAL A 205 -17.78 11.01 8.92
N TYR A 206 -16.60 11.17 9.50
CA TYR A 206 -16.33 12.14 10.57
C TYR A 206 -15.43 13.25 10.02
N ALA A 207 -15.98 14.45 9.88
CA ALA A 207 -15.30 15.60 9.32
C ALA A 207 -15.16 16.70 10.38
N THR A 208 -13.95 17.19 10.62
CA THR A 208 -13.70 18.25 11.60
C THR A 208 -12.75 19.29 11.03
N ALA A 209 -12.82 20.50 11.59
CA ALA A 209 -11.81 21.51 11.39
C ALA A 209 -11.42 22.06 12.77
N ALA A 210 -10.11 22.10 13.05
CA ALA A 210 -9.60 22.41 14.39
C ALA A 210 -9.80 23.89 14.79
N ASN A 211 -9.81 24.78 13.81
CA ASN A 211 -9.87 26.22 14.04
C ASN A 211 -11.28 26.75 13.79
N SER A 212 -11.73 27.69 14.61
CA SER A 212 -12.96 28.42 14.38
C SER A 212 -12.92 29.11 13.00
N GLY A 213 -14.03 29.03 12.26
CA GLY A 213 -14.14 29.59 10.91
C GLY A 213 -13.56 28.73 9.78
N SER A 214 -12.93 27.59 10.09
CA SER A 214 -12.50 26.63 9.06
C SER A 214 -13.66 25.74 8.61
N THR A 215 -13.60 25.25 7.37
CA THR A 215 -14.64 24.38 6.80
C THR A 215 -14.29 22.91 7.06
N ALA A 216 -15.14 22.21 7.80
CA ALA A 216 -14.98 20.77 8.04
C ALA A 216 -15.49 19.93 6.86
N LEU A 217 -16.63 20.31 6.28
CA LEU A 217 -17.24 19.64 5.13
C LEU A 217 -17.71 20.68 4.13
N GLN A 218 -17.26 20.55 2.87
CA GLN A 218 -17.73 21.34 1.75
C GLN A 218 -18.32 20.41 0.70
N VAL A 219 -19.55 20.70 0.25
CA VAL A 219 -20.17 20.00 -0.87
C VAL A 219 -20.33 21.02 -2.00
N GLN A 220 -19.69 20.74 -3.13
CA GLN A 220 -19.90 21.49 -4.37
C GLN A 220 -20.79 20.63 -5.29
N GLY A 221 -22.06 21.01 -5.43
CA GLY A 221 -23.07 20.23 -6.13
C GLY A 221 -24.26 19.90 -5.24
N THR A 222 -24.99 18.83 -5.57
CA THR A 222 -26.19 18.41 -4.85
C THR A 222 -25.82 17.49 -3.68
N ALA A 223 -26.25 17.84 -2.47
CA ALA A 223 -26.28 16.92 -1.34
C ALA A 223 -27.66 16.29 -1.20
N VAL A 224 -27.73 14.97 -0.98
CA VAL A 224 -28.98 14.23 -0.79
C VAL A 224 -29.00 13.66 0.62
N PHE A 225 -30.03 13.98 1.38
CA PHE A 225 -30.23 13.47 2.72
C PHE A 225 -31.57 12.73 2.80
N SER A 226 -31.57 11.53 3.39
CA SER A 226 -32.80 10.79 3.69
C SER A 226 -33.70 11.54 4.70
N SER A 227 -33.12 12.45 5.48
CA SER A 227 -33.80 13.31 6.43
C SER A 227 -34.22 14.67 5.84
N SER A 228 -34.28 14.79 4.51
CA SER A 228 -34.76 15.98 3.81
C SER A 228 -35.82 15.63 2.77
N GLY A 229 -36.66 16.60 2.40
CA GLY A 229 -37.64 16.39 1.36
C GLY A 229 -38.57 17.57 1.09
N ARG A 230 -39.63 17.29 0.33
CA ARG A 230 -40.70 18.23 0.00
C ARG A 230 -42.04 17.64 0.40
N ALA A 231 -42.86 18.43 1.07
CA ALA A 231 -44.23 18.11 1.43
C ALA A 231 -45.19 19.14 0.82
N VAL A 232 -46.46 18.78 0.69
CA VAL A 232 -47.50 19.68 0.18
C VAL A 232 -48.58 19.85 1.24
N VAL A 233 -48.80 21.10 1.67
CA VAL A 233 -49.94 21.45 2.52
C VAL A 233 -51.16 21.65 1.60
N PRO A 234 -52.24 20.87 1.75
CA PRO A 234 -53.42 21.02 0.89
C PRO A 234 -54.08 22.40 1.01
N ALA A 235 -54.81 22.80 -0.02
CA ALA A 235 -55.62 24.02 0.01
C ALA A 235 -56.62 24.01 1.18
N GLY A 236 -56.85 25.18 1.78
CA GLY A 236 -57.70 25.38 2.95
C GLY A 236 -57.11 24.85 4.27
N ARG A 237 -55.86 24.36 4.29
CA ARG A 237 -55.21 23.85 5.50
C ARG A 237 -54.09 24.78 5.98
N ASP A 238 -53.94 24.85 7.30
CA ASP A 238 -52.88 25.59 7.99
C ASP A 238 -51.78 24.67 8.52
N ARG A 239 -51.91 23.35 8.35
CA ARG A 239 -50.98 22.37 8.90
C ARG A 239 -50.91 21.10 8.06
N PHE A 240 -49.78 20.43 8.13
CA PHE A 240 -49.55 19.14 7.51
C PHE A 240 -48.52 18.34 8.33
N THR A 241 -48.73 17.03 8.48
CA THR A 241 -47.82 16.15 9.21
C THR A 241 -47.02 15.32 8.22
N VAL A 242 -45.70 15.40 8.33
CA VAL A 242 -44.75 14.57 7.57
C VAL A 242 -44.39 13.36 8.44
N THR A 243 -44.59 12.16 7.90
CA THR A 243 -44.28 10.89 8.55
C THR A 243 -43.14 10.18 7.83
N GLY A 244 -42.37 9.36 8.54
CA GLY A 244 -41.32 8.51 7.96
C GLY A 244 -39.87 8.91 8.28
N PRO A 245 -39.51 10.21 8.48
CA PRO A 245 -38.17 10.55 8.94
C PRO A 245 -37.88 9.98 10.32
N THR A 246 -36.64 9.56 10.55
CA THR A 246 -36.15 9.24 11.90
C THR A 246 -35.94 10.53 12.68
N ILE A 247 -36.68 10.71 13.76
CA ILE A 247 -36.65 11.91 14.61
C ILE A 247 -36.43 11.46 16.06
N GLY A 248 -35.44 12.04 16.72
CA GLY A 248 -35.14 11.83 18.12
C GLY A 248 -35.45 13.07 18.98
N PRO A 249 -35.30 12.98 20.31
CA PRO A 249 -35.57 14.10 21.22
C PRO A 249 -34.71 15.35 20.99
N ALA A 250 -33.53 15.19 20.38
CA ALA A 250 -32.62 16.30 20.05
C ALA A 250 -32.80 16.84 18.62
N SER A 251 -33.68 16.23 17.82
CA SER A 251 -33.86 16.64 16.42
C SER A 251 -34.47 18.03 16.31
N MET A 252 -33.92 18.83 15.41
CA MET A 252 -34.51 20.10 14.97
C MET A 252 -35.01 19.95 13.53
N VAL A 253 -36.09 20.64 13.20
CA VAL A 253 -36.67 20.62 11.86
C VAL A 253 -36.65 22.02 11.27
N LEU A 254 -35.99 22.18 10.14
CA LEU A 254 -36.06 23.36 9.31
C LEU A 254 -37.11 23.15 8.24
N ALA A 255 -38.04 24.08 8.08
CA ALA A 255 -39.06 24.01 7.04
C ALA A 255 -39.31 25.39 6.43
N THR A 256 -39.44 25.45 5.10
CA THR A 256 -39.62 26.69 4.37
C THR A 256 -40.66 26.51 3.26
N VAL A 257 -41.59 27.45 3.14
CA VAL A 257 -42.50 27.51 2.00
C VAL A 257 -41.68 27.76 0.73
N GLN A 258 -41.96 27.04 -0.34
CA GLN A 258 -41.19 27.08 -1.61
C GLN A 258 -41.84 27.98 -2.68
N GLU A 259 -42.89 28.70 -2.30
CA GLU A 259 -43.74 29.51 -3.18
C GLU A 259 -44.06 30.83 -2.47
N ASP A 260 -44.02 31.95 -3.20
CA ASP A 260 -44.45 33.23 -2.65
C ASP A 260 -45.99 33.28 -2.58
N LYS A 261 -46.52 33.15 -1.37
CA LYS A 261 -47.95 33.23 -1.09
C LYS A 261 -48.21 34.28 -0.04
N ARG A 262 -49.00 35.28 -0.42
CA ARG A 262 -49.30 36.41 0.46
C ARG A 262 -49.82 35.94 1.82
N GLY A 263 -49.08 36.30 2.87
CA GLY A 263 -49.42 36.01 4.27
C GLY A 263 -49.23 34.55 4.70
N VAL A 264 -48.75 33.65 3.83
CA VAL A 264 -48.49 32.25 4.15
C VAL A 264 -47.00 32.03 4.34
N ALA A 265 -46.59 31.71 5.57
CA ALA A 265 -45.24 31.31 5.92
C ALA A 265 -45.28 30.12 6.87
N VAL A 266 -44.16 29.40 7.02
CA VAL A 266 -44.01 28.42 8.09
C VAL A 266 -43.94 29.17 9.42
N ARG A 267 -44.92 28.93 10.29
CA ARG A 267 -44.93 29.43 11.67
C ARG A 267 -44.07 28.56 12.58
N ALA A 268 -44.15 27.24 12.40
CA ALA A 268 -43.38 26.28 13.17
C ALA A 268 -43.26 24.95 12.42
N ALA A 269 -42.19 24.20 12.69
CA ALA A 269 -42.13 22.77 12.46
C ALA A 269 -41.98 22.11 13.83
N VAL A 270 -42.98 21.32 14.22
CA VAL A 270 -43.07 20.73 15.57
C VAL A 270 -42.71 19.26 15.49
N PRO A 271 -41.54 18.83 15.99
CA PRO A 271 -41.16 17.42 16.02
C PRO A 271 -42.03 16.62 16.99
N ASP A 272 -42.37 15.39 16.62
CA ASP A 272 -42.96 14.38 17.47
C ASP A 272 -42.12 13.09 17.37
N PRO A 273 -41.07 12.96 18.22
CA PRO A 273 -40.18 11.81 18.21
C PRO A 273 -40.90 10.49 18.52
N ALA A 274 -41.94 10.51 19.35
CA ALA A 274 -42.68 9.31 19.73
C ALA A 274 -43.47 8.73 18.55
N ALA A 275 -43.99 9.60 17.68
CA ALA A 275 -44.69 9.21 16.46
C ALA A 275 -43.79 9.05 15.22
N GLY A 276 -42.49 9.39 15.30
CA GLY A 276 -41.59 9.40 14.14
C GLY A 276 -42.07 10.36 13.04
N SER A 277 -42.55 11.53 13.44
CA SER A 277 -43.16 12.51 12.54
C SER A 277 -42.90 13.95 12.98
N PHE A 278 -43.23 14.92 12.13
CA PHE A 278 -43.31 16.31 12.54
C PHE A 278 -44.47 17.01 11.85
N THR A 279 -45.01 18.04 12.49
CA THR A 279 -46.09 18.85 11.93
C THR A 279 -45.57 20.20 11.50
N VAL A 280 -45.70 20.52 10.21
CA VAL A 280 -45.53 21.88 9.69
C VAL A 280 -46.81 22.64 9.97
N VAL A 281 -46.68 23.82 10.57
CA VAL A 281 -47.78 24.73 10.84
C VAL A 281 -47.51 26.05 10.13
N LEU A 282 -48.47 26.50 9.33
CA LEU A 282 -48.45 27.75 8.59
C LEU A 282 -49.04 28.89 9.44
N THR A 283 -48.76 30.12 9.06
CA THR A 283 -49.32 31.34 9.67
C THR A 283 -50.84 31.46 9.48
N GLN A 284 -51.37 30.93 8.38
CA GLN A 284 -52.79 30.89 8.05
C GLN A 284 -53.09 29.69 7.14
N ALA A 285 -54.37 29.37 6.96
CA ALA A 285 -54.80 28.38 5.99
C ALA A 285 -54.40 28.82 4.58
N SER A 286 -53.74 27.94 3.82
CA SER A 286 -53.29 28.31 2.48
C SER A 286 -54.44 28.29 1.49
N PRO A 287 -54.61 29.31 0.63
CA PRO A 287 -55.69 29.34 -0.36
C PRO A 287 -55.54 28.27 -1.46
N THR A 288 -54.31 27.78 -1.69
CA THR A 288 -53.99 26.74 -2.68
C THR A 288 -52.97 25.75 -2.10
N GLU A 289 -52.77 24.62 -2.78
CA GLU A 289 -51.73 23.65 -2.39
C GLU A 289 -50.36 24.31 -2.29
N THR A 290 -49.67 24.13 -1.16
CA THR A 290 -48.43 24.85 -0.83
C THR A 290 -47.30 23.90 -0.61
N ALA A 291 -46.27 24.02 -1.44
CA ALA A 291 -45.04 23.27 -1.26
C ALA A 291 -44.21 23.79 -0.08
N VAL A 292 -43.72 22.86 0.74
CA VAL A 292 -42.81 23.12 1.85
C VAL A 292 -41.61 22.18 1.73
N ALA A 293 -40.41 22.74 1.64
CA ALA A 293 -39.18 21.95 1.79
C ALA A 293 -38.86 21.82 3.27
N TRP A 294 -38.33 20.66 3.66
CA TRP A 294 -37.98 20.37 5.03
C TRP A 294 -36.64 19.63 5.14
N PHE A 295 -35.97 19.83 6.27
CA PHE A 295 -34.73 19.14 6.63
C PHE A 295 -34.66 18.91 8.14
N VAL A 296 -34.45 17.66 8.54
CA VAL A 296 -34.24 17.26 9.94
C VAL A 296 -32.74 17.17 10.21
N ILE A 297 -32.30 17.87 11.24
CA ILE A 297 -30.91 17.95 11.72
C ILE A 297 -30.83 17.52 13.19
N ASN A 298 -29.67 16.99 13.60
CA ASN A 298 -29.37 16.55 14.97
C ASN A 298 -28.07 17.17 15.46
#